data_AF-A0AAU1A5A9-F1
#
_entry.id   AF-A0AAU1A5A9-F1
#
_cell.length_a   1.000
_cell.length_b   1.000
_cell.length_c   1.000
_cell.angle_alpha   90.00
_cell.angle_beta   90.00
_cell.angle_gamma   90.00
#
_symmetry.space_group_name_H-M   'P 1'
#
loop_
_entity.id
_entity.type
_entity.pdbx_description
1 polymer ?
#
loop_
_entity_poly.entity_id
_entity_poly.type
_entity_poly.pdbx_seq_one_letter_code
_entity_poly.pdbx_strand_id
1 'polypeptide(L)'
;MQTRVGKRGRRVLAALGVASLLAGAALTGAAPAGAASGERVAPGVTYTEFDVPAAKGTAHAHVLTVDLTDPRVRVDLLHPGAVGARATVSSMSDTAGAVGGVNGDFFNISETQHPGVEVTGASVGPAITRGHTLKAAVPDGQRFGPALPPGTSTRDVLGVGVDRRARLDSLELDGSIRTRDDRMPLGGLNQYALPVGSVGAFTSDWGSVSRVRATCGTDTQRAAPCTTDTYEVTVRHGRVVSSADTPGSGPIAAGSTVLVGREAGAQWLRKLSSGDPVAVHHRLVAARSHIPYRFAIGGYPVLRDGAPLPGLDATTSAVRTAAGIGDGGHELILLALDGAPAYRTGMSMTEVAATMRSLGSDDAFSLDGGGSSTLVARAPGAPTVSVRNHPSDPPERAVANGIGVFSATK
;
A
#
# COMPACT_ATOMS: atom_id res chain seq x y z
N MET A 1 -28.22 71.97 -32.52
CA MET A 1 -28.29 72.39 -33.93
C MET A 1 -28.08 71.16 -34.80
N GLN A 2 -29.09 70.29 -34.92
CA GLN A 2 -29.95 70.11 -36.12
C GLN A 2 -29.27 70.38 -37.47
N THR A 3 -29.18 69.31 -38.29
CA THR A 3 -29.42 69.14 -39.75
C THR A 3 -28.43 68.07 -40.28
N ARG A 4 -28.74 66.78 -40.51
CA ARG A 4 -29.73 66.09 -41.38
C ARG A 4 -29.53 66.29 -42.89
N VAL A 5 -29.54 65.14 -43.59
CA VAL A 5 -29.72 64.89 -45.05
C VAL A 5 -28.46 65.09 -45.90
N GLY A 6 -27.95 64.15 -46.72
CA GLY A 6 -28.46 62.92 -47.30
C GLY A 6 -28.33 62.98 -48.83
N LYS A 7 -27.76 61.96 -49.49
CA LYS A 7 -28.13 61.57 -50.87
C LYS A 7 -27.48 60.25 -51.31
N ARG A 8 -28.34 59.41 -51.90
CA ARG A 8 -28.08 58.12 -52.55
C ARG A 8 -27.40 58.32 -53.90
N GLY A 9 -26.58 57.36 -54.32
CA GLY A 9 -26.18 57.14 -55.71
C GLY A 9 -25.87 55.67 -55.96
N ARG A 10 -26.71 55.00 -56.75
CA ARG A 10 -26.56 53.61 -57.25
C ARG A 10 -26.03 53.67 -58.69
N ARG A 11 -24.95 52.93 -59.02
CA ARG A 11 -24.60 52.32 -60.33
C ARG A 11 -23.65 51.14 -60.03
N VAL A 12 -24.04 49.87 -60.15
CA VAL A 12 -24.20 48.97 -61.32
C VAL A 12 -22.86 48.48 -61.92
N LEU A 13 -22.64 47.17 -61.71
CA LEU A 13 -21.90 46.12 -62.43
C LEU A 13 -20.49 46.36 -63.01
N ALA A 14 -19.54 45.55 -62.52
CA ALA A 14 -18.64 44.76 -63.38
C ALA A 14 -18.30 43.45 -62.67
N ALA A 15 -18.55 42.33 -63.36
CA ALA A 15 -18.24 40.97 -62.93
C ALA A 15 -16.80 40.61 -63.27
N LEU A 16 -16.12 39.90 -62.39
CA LEU A 16 -15.00 38.99 -62.70
C LEU A 16 -14.84 38.03 -61.52
N GLY A 17 -15.07 36.75 -61.80
CA GLY A 17 -15.06 35.70 -60.80
C GLY A 17 -13.64 35.27 -60.43
N VAL A 18 -13.51 34.79 -59.19
CA VAL A 18 -12.66 33.66 -58.83
C VAL A 18 -13.38 32.93 -57.70
N ALA A 19 -13.73 31.67 -57.95
CA ALA A 19 -14.10 30.74 -56.91
C ALA A 19 -12.82 30.29 -56.19
N SER A 20 -12.69 30.64 -54.91
CA SER A 20 -11.64 30.11 -54.04
C SER A 20 -12.30 29.36 -52.89
N LEU A 21 -12.32 28.03 -53.02
CA LEU A 21 -12.43 27.09 -51.91
C LEU A 21 -11.27 27.35 -50.94
N LEU A 22 -11.53 28.01 -49.82
CA LEU A 22 -10.62 27.98 -48.68
C LEU A 22 -11.11 26.87 -47.74
N ALA A 23 -10.55 25.69 -47.98
CA ALA A 23 -10.58 24.57 -47.06
C ALA A 23 -10.07 25.03 -45.68
N GLY A 24 -10.82 24.66 -44.63
CA GLY A 24 -10.41 24.88 -43.26
C GLY A 24 -9.13 24.12 -42.96
N ALA A 25 -8.07 24.84 -42.60
CA ALA A 25 -6.99 24.30 -41.81
C ALA A 25 -7.34 24.57 -40.35
N ALA A 26 -8.01 23.61 -39.71
CA ALA A 26 -7.97 23.52 -38.26
C ALA A 26 -6.51 23.34 -37.87
N LEU A 27 -5.93 24.34 -37.21
CA LEU A 27 -4.64 24.21 -36.55
C LEU A 27 -4.83 23.23 -35.38
N THR A 28 -4.69 21.94 -35.70
CA THR A 28 -4.43 20.89 -34.72
C THR A 28 -3.09 21.23 -34.08
N GLY A 29 -3.13 21.91 -32.93
CA GLY A 29 -1.98 22.01 -32.05
C GLY A 29 -1.52 20.59 -31.73
N ALA A 30 -0.33 20.24 -32.19
CA ALA A 30 0.27 18.93 -32.00
C ALA A 30 0.31 18.61 -30.51
N ALA A 31 -0.22 17.44 -30.14
CA ALA A 31 0.02 16.85 -28.83
C ALA A 31 1.54 16.76 -28.59
N PRO A 32 2.01 16.96 -27.35
CA PRO A 32 3.43 16.80 -27.05
C PRO A 32 3.91 15.42 -27.49
N ALA A 33 5.10 15.38 -28.07
CA ALA A 33 5.74 14.15 -28.50
C ALA A 33 5.87 13.19 -27.30
N GLY A 34 5.28 12.00 -27.43
CA GLY A 34 5.34 10.94 -26.41
C GLY A 34 4.02 10.61 -25.71
N ALA A 35 2.87 10.70 -26.37
CA ALA A 35 1.66 10.04 -25.85
C ALA A 35 1.85 8.52 -25.96
N ALA A 36 2.36 7.88 -24.92
CA ALA A 36 2.43 6.42 -24.82
C ALA A 36 1.01 5.86 -25.05
N SER A 37 0.84 5.03 -26.09
CA SER A 37 -0.44 4.37 -26.35
C SER A 37 -0.69 3.35 -25.25
N GLY A 38 -1.58 3.68 -24.31
CA GLY A 38 -1.90 2.77 -23.20
C GLY A 38 -2.52 1.46 -23.68
N GLU A 39 -2.03 0.35 -23.13
CA GLU A 39 -2.61 -0.99 -23.31
C GLU A 39 -3.82 -1.14 -22.36
N ARG A 40 -4.99 -1.50 -22.89
CA ARG A 40 -6.13 -1.81 -22.03
C ARG A 40 -5.94 -3.22 -21.43
N VAL A 41 -5.72 -3.29 -20.12
CA VAL A 41 -5.59 -4.54 -19.36
C VAL A 41 -6.96 -5.17 -19.12
N ALA A 42 -7.92 -4.35 -18.68
CA ALA A 42 -9.31 -4.74 -18.44
C ALA A 42 -10.22 -3.50 -18.54
N PRO A 43 -11.55 -3.64 -18.52
CA PRO A 43 -12.41 -2.47 -18.36
C PRO A 43 -12.08 -1.69 -17.07
N GLY A 44 -11.92 -0.38 -17.19
CA GLY A 44 -11.48 0.50 -16.10
C GLY A 44 -10.01 0.34 -15.68
N VAL A 45 -9.19 -0.43 -16.40
CA VAL A 45 -7.77 -0.63 -16.08
C VAL A 45 -6.90 -0.49 -17.33
N THR A 46 -5.98 0.48 -17.31
CA THR A 46 -5.06 0.78 -18.41
C THR A 46 -3.62 0.67 -17.93
N TYR A 47 -2.75 0.09 -18.75
CA TYR A 47 -1.31 0.03 -18.55
C TYR A 47 -0.59 1.01 -19.48
N THR A 48 0.41 1.71 -18.97
CA THR A 48 1.32 2.55 -19.74
C THR A 48 2.74 2.39 -19.22
N GLU A 49 3.72 2.64 -20.08
CA GLU A 49 5.13 2.73 -19.68
C GLU A 49 5.81 3.90 -20.39
N PHE A 50 6.78 4.52 -19.73
CA PHE A 50 7.50 5.68 -20.26
C PHE A 50 8.78 5.95 -19.49
N ASP A 51 9.70 6.64 -20.15
CA ASP A 51 10.93 7.15 -19.54
C ASP A 51 10.68 8.46 -18.79
N VAL A 52 11.33 8.60 -17.65
CA VAL A 52 11.30 9.80 -16.82
C VAL A 52 12.73 10.27 -16.58
N PRO A 53 13.06 11.52 -16.96
CA PRO A 53 14.34 12.13 -16.59
C PRO A 53 14.46 12.24 -15.06
N ALA A 54 15.52 11.68 -14.49
CA ALA A 54 15.86 11.78 -13.07
C ALA A 54 17.31 12.24 -12.87
N ALA A 55 17.64 12.68 -11.66
CA ALA A 55 18.91 13.27 -11.27
C ALA A 55 20.11 12.32 -11.43
N LYS A 56 19.86 11.00 -11.44
CA LYS A 56 20.88 9.96 -11.63
C LYS A 56 20.75 9.22 -12.96
N GLY A 57 20.10 9.83 -13.95
CA GLY A 57 19.86 9.28 -15.28
C GLY A 57 18.38 9.06 -15.56
N THR A 58 18.08 8.37 -16.65
CA THR A 58 16.70 8.03 -17.00
C THR A 58 16.20 6.89 -16.12
N ALA A 59 15.03 7.05 -15.51
CA ALA A 59 14.27 5.97 -14.92
C ALA A 59 13.16 5.55 -15.89
N HIS A 60 12.84 4.26 -15.93
CA HIS A 60 11.71 3.75 -16.72
C HIS A 60 10.57 3.39 -15.77
N ALA A 61 9.37 3.90 -16.04
CA ALA A 61 8.20 3.74 -15.18
C ALA A 61 7.14 2.87 -15.86
N HIS A 62 6.61 1.91 -15.13
CA HIS A 62 5.43 1.13 -15.49
C HIS A 62 4.27 1.58 -14.62
N VAL A 63 3.11 1.83 -15.24
CA VAL A 63 1.96 2.44 -14.57
C VAL A 63 0.68 1.68 -14.91
N LEU A 64 -0.12 1.36 -13.88
CA LEU A 64 -1.52 0.96 -14.01
C LEU A 64 -2.41 2.10 -13.52
N THR A 65 -3.29 2.59 -14.38
CA THR A 65 -4.36 3.53 -14.02
C THR A 65 -5.66 2.77 -13.86
N VAL A 66 -6.31 2.96 -12.71
CA VAL A 66 -7.47 2.19 -12.25
C VAL A 66 -8.63 3.13 -11.95
N ASP A 67 -9.70 3.02 -12.74
CA ASP A 67 -10.95 3.76 -12.58
C ASP A 67 -11.85 3.06 -11.54
N LEU A 68 -12.00 3.68 -10.38
CA LEU A 68 -12.81 3.16 -9.27
C LEU A 68 -14.31 3.47 -9.44
N THR A 69 -14.68 4.36 -10.38
CA THR A 69 -16.07 4.62 -10.75
C THR A 69 -16.67 3.47 -11.56
N ASP A 70 -15.84 2.72 -12.28
CA ASP A 70 -16.28 1.54 -13.02
C ASP A 70 -16.74 0.45 -12.02
N PRO A 71 -18.02 0.07 -12.02
CA PRO A 71 -18.55 -0.87 -11.03
C PRO A 71 -17.90 -2.26 -11.11
N ARG A 72 -17.24 -2.61 -12.23
CA ARG A 72 -16.55 -3.88 -12.45
C ARG A 72 -15.18 -3.94 -11.79
N VAL A 73 -14.59 -2.79 -11.49
CA VAL A 73 -13.25 -2.68 -10.89
C VAL A 73 -13.35 -2.76 -9.37
N ARG A 74 -12.42 -3.50 -8.77
CA ARG A 74 -12.17 -3.53 -7.32
C ARG A 74 -10.66 -3.56 -7.09
N VAL A 75 -10.23 -2.91 -6.01
CA VAL A 75 -8.86 -2.99 -5.50
C VAL A 75 -8.89 -3.68 -4.13
N ASP A 76 -7.94 -4.57 -3.88
CA ASP A 76 -7.82 -5.30 -2.61
C ASP A 76 -6.38 -5.70 -2.32
N LEU A 77 -6.13 -6.20 -1.12
CA LEU A 77 -4.81 -6.65 -0.68
C LEU A 77 -4.43 -7.96 -1.40
N LEU A 78 -3.25 -7.98 -2.00
CA LEU A 78 -2.55 -9.23 -2.31
C LEU A 78 -1.78 -9.66 -1.07
N HIS A 79 -1.98 -10.88 -0.60
CA HIS A 79 -1.22 -11.44 0.51
C HIS A 79 -1.12 -12.98 0.36
N PRO A 80 -0.08 -13.62 0.94
CA PRO A 80 0.21 -15.04 0.75
C PRO A 80 -0.69 -15.99 1.57
N GLY A 81 -1.88 -15.54 1.98
CA GLY A 81 -2.79 -16.29 2.85
C GLY A 81 -2.50 -16.18 4.35
N ALA A 82 -1.25 -15.95 4.75
CA ALA A 82 -0.85 -15.73 6.14
C ALA A 82 0.00 -14.46 6.30
N VAL A 83 -0.22 -13.69 7.37
CA VAL A 83 0.49 -12.44 7.67
C VAL A 83 1.99 -12.66 7.80
N GLY A 84 2.42 -13.76 8.40
CA GLY A 84 3.84 -14.10 8.57
C GLY A 84 4.51 -14.72 7.34
N ALA A 85 3.78 -14.95 6.24
CA ALA A 85 4.34 -15.58 5.03
C ALA A 85 4.76 -14.54 3.98
N ARG A 86 5.43 -14.99 2.91
CA ARG A 86 5.78 -14.19 1.74
C ARG A 86 5.48 -14.95 0.47
N ALA A 87 5.14 -14.23 -0.59
CA ALA A 87 5.03 -14.77 -1.94
C ALA A 87 5.36 -13.68 -2.96
N THR A 88 5.64 -14.09 -4.20
CA THR A 88 5.84 -13.15 -5.30
C THR A 88 4.52 -12.45 -5.65
N VAL A 89 4.58 -11.22 -6.19
CA VAL A 89 3.39 -10.45 -6.60
C VAL A 89 2.67 -11.19 -7.73
N SER A 90 3.41 -11.79 -8.66
CA SER A 90 2.87 -12.65 -9.71
C SER A 90 2.03 -13.81 -9.15
N SER A 91 2.59 -14.59 -8.24
CA SER A 91 1.93 -15.74 -7.62
C SER A 91 0.69 -15.34 -6.81
N MET A 92 0.78 -14.26 -6.02
CA MET A 92 -0.37 -13.74 -5.28
C MET A 92 -1.48 -13.25 -6.22
N SER A 93 -1.10 -12.58 -7.32
CA SER A 93 -2.06 -12.06 -8.31
C SER A 93 -2.79 -13.19 -9.02
N ASP A 94 -2.08 -14.22 -9.47
CA ASP A 94 -2.70 -15.39 -10.11
C ASP A 94 -3.60 -16.15 -9.14
N THR A 95 -3.12 -16.39 -7.91
CA THR A 95 -3.90 -17.07 -6.86
C THR A 95 -5.18 -16.30 -6.52
N ALA A 96 -5.12 -14.97 -6.44
CA ALA A 96 -6.29 -14.14 -6.14
C ALA A 96 -7.19 -13.88 -7.36
N GLY A 97 -6.70 -14.16 -8.58
CA GLY A 97 -7.39 -13.81 -9.82
C GLY A 97 -7.33 -12.31 -10.18
N ALA A 98 -6.31 -11.59 -9.73
CA ALA A 98 -6.09 -10.20 -10.10
C ALA A 98 -5.72 -10.05 -11.59
N VAL A 99 -6.15 -8.96 -12.21
CA VAL A 99 -5.80 -8.59 -13.59
C VAL A 99 -4.53 -7.75 -13.66
N GLY A 100 -4.08 -7.20 -12.53
CA GLY A 100 -2.82 -6.50 -12.39
C GLY A 100 -2.58 -6.10 -10.94
N GLY A 101 -1.42 -5.53 -10.65
CA GLY A 101 -1.08 -5.12 -9.29
C GLY A 101 0.39 -4.76 -9.11
N VAL A 102 0.72 -4.32 -7.91
CA VAL A 102 2.09 -4.01 -7.48
C VAL A 102 2.42 -4.61 -6.12
N ASN A 103 3.71 -4.68 -5.78
CA ASN A 103 4.14 -4.98 -4.40
C ASN A 103 3.65 -3.92 -3.41
N GLY A 104 3.75 -4.24 -2.12
CA GLY A 104 3.13 -3.46 -1.05
C GLY A 104 4.10 -2.89 -0.04
N ASP A 105 3.70 -3.01 1.22
CA ASP A 105 4.31 -2.41 2.40
C ASP A 105 5.71 -2.95 2.70
N PHE A 106 6.46 -2.20 3.50
CA PHE A 106 7.79 -2.57 3.98
C PHE A 106 7.72 -3.79 4.90
N PHE A 107 8.77 -4.60 4.90
CA PHE A 107 8.88 -5.79 5.74
C PHE A 107 10.36 -6.12 6.00
N ASN A 108 10.62 -7.06 6.92
CA ASN A 108 11.98 -7.48 7.19
C ASN A 108 12.45 -8.52 6.17
N ILE A 109 13.36 -8.23 5.25
CA ILE A 109 13.83 -9.25 4.29
C ILE A 109 14.69 -10.34 4.94
N SER A 110 15.42 -10.04 6.01
CA SER A 110 16.31 -10.98 6.72
C SER A 110 16.47 -10.63 8.21
N GLU A 111 16.45 -11.63 9.09
CA GLU A 111 16.58 -11.40 10.53
C GLU A 111 18.03 -11.59 10.99
N THR A 112 18.87 -10.60 10.71
CA THR A 112 20.27 -10.57 11.16
C THR A 112 20.46 -9.83 12.48
N GLN A 113 19.45 -9.08 12.94
CA GLN A 113 19.55 -8.24 14.13
C GLN A 113 19.38 -9.05 15.42
N HIS A 114 18.71 -10.21 15.35
CA HIS A 114 18.42 -11.07 16.50
C HIS A 114 18.82 -12.52 16.19
N PRO A 115 20.02 -12.97 16.62
CA PRO A 115 20.49 -14.33 16.38
C PRO A 115 19.51 -15.38 16.90
N GLY A 116 19.17 -16.37 16.06
CA GLY A 116 18.25 -17.46 16.41
C GLY A 116 16.76 -17.12 16.27
N VAL A 117 16.40 -15.90 15.90
CA VAL A 117 15.01 -15.51 15.63
C VAL A 117 14.70 -15.71 14.15
N GLU A 118 13.60 -16.42 13.89
CA GLU A 118 13.09 -16.64 12.54
C GLU A 118 12.58 -15.32 11.93
N VAL A 119 12.88 -15.10 10.65
CA VAL A 119 12.34 -13.96 9.91
C VAL A 119 10.86 -14.19 9.60
N THR A 120 10.04 -13.15 9.76
CA THR A 120 8.61 -13.17 9.44
C THR A 120 8.31 -12.32 8.21
N GLY A 121 7.30 -12.72 7.43
CA GLY A 121 6.75 -11.95 6.33
C GLY A 121 5.78 -10.84 6.73
N ALA A 122 5.53 -10.63 8.03
CA ALA A 122 4.66 -9.56 8.49
C ALA A 122 5.21 -8.19 8.06
N SER A 123 4.36 -7.37 7.43
CA SER A 123 4.72 -6.02 6.98
C SER A 123 4.82 -5.04 8.15
N VAL A 124 5.16 -3.78 7.91
CA VAL A 124 5.28 -2.71 8.92
C VAL A 124 3.91 -2.19 9.35
N GLY A 125 3.14 -1.64 8.43
CA GLY A 125 1.91 -0.93 8.68
C GLY A 125 0.66 -1.81 8.68
N PRO A 126 -0.53 -1.20 8.87
CA PRO A 126 -1.79 -1.92 8.93
C PRO A 126 -2.15 -2.62 7.62
N ALA A 127 -2.91 -3.71 7.72
CA ALA A 127 -3.43 -4.42 6.56
C ALA A 127 -4.90 -4.81 6.75
N ILE A 128 -5.74 -4.43 5.79
CA ILE A 128 -7.16 -4.81 5.70
C ILE A 128 -7.39 -5.43 4.32
N THR A 129 -8.08 -6.57 4.29
CA THR A 129 -8.54 -7.19 3.05
C THR A 129 -10.02 -7.54 3.14
N ARG A 130 -10.81 -7.25 2.11
CA ARG A 130 -12.26 -7.51 2.09
C ARG A 130 -13.00 -7.05 3.36
N GLY A 131 -12.55 -5.97 4.00
CA GLY A 131 -13.06 -5.45 5.27
C GLY A 131 -12.63 -6.20 6.53
N HIS A 132 -11.87 -7.28 6.38
CA HIS A 132 -11.27 -8.04 7.49
C HIS A 132 -9.93 -7.41 7.90
N THR A 133 -9.77 -7.14 9.19
CA THR A 133 -8.52 -6.62 9.75
C THR A 133 -7.52 -7.77 9.91
N LEU A 134 -6.43 -7.74 9.16
CA LEU A 134 -5.38 -8.75 9.25
C LEU A 134 -4.33 -8.41 10.31
N LYS A 135 -3.83 -7.18 10.33
CA LYS A 135 -2.78 -6.77 11.28
C LYS A 135 -2.73 -5.25 11.52
N ALA A 136 -2.16 -4.85 12.65
CA ALA A 136 -1.93 -3.46 13.04
C ALA A 136 -0.48 -3.00 12.79
N ALA A 137 -0.22 -1.71 12.94
CA ALA A 137 1.12 -1.14 12.78
C ALA A 137 2.08 -1.56 13.90
N VAL A 138 3.35 -1.80 13.55
CA VAL A 138 4.44 -1.90 14.53
C VAL A 138 4.81 -0.52 15.09
N PRO A 139 5.54 -0.42 16.22
CA PRO A 139 6.09 0.85 16.68
C PRO A 139 7.01 1.53 15.63
N ASP A 140 7.03 2.86 15.60
CA ASP A 140 7.82 3.62 14.61
C ASP A 140 9.33 3.32 14.69
N GLY A 141 9.89 3.09 15.88
CA GLY A 141 11.30 2.70 16.04
C GLY A 141 11.61 1.25 15.65
N GLN A 142 10.60 0.46 15.30
CA GLN A 142 10.70 -0.97 14.93
C GLN A 142 10.45 -1.22 13.43
N ARG A 143 10.07 -0.19 12.68
CA ARG A 143 9.79 -0.31 11.25
C ARG A 143 11.02 -0.65 10.42
N PHE A 144 10.81 -1.32 9.29
CA PHE A 144 11.77 -1.40 8.19
C PHE A 144 11.43 -0.37 7.12
N GLY A 145 12.44 0.08 6.35
CA GLY A 145 12.28 1.10 5.31
C GLY A 145 13.07 2.40 5.56
N PRO A 146 13.05 3.34 4.61
CA PRO A 146 13.79 4.63 4.65
C PRO A 146 13.25 5.55 5.75
N ALA A 147 13.89 6.66 6.12
CA ALA A 147 13.31 7.56 7.13
C ALA A 147 11.87 8.01 6.78
N LEU A 148 10.99 8.09 7.78
CA LEU A 148 9.64 8.60 7.59
C LEU A 148 9.66 10.13 7.42
N PRO A 149 8.84 10.70 6.52
CA PRO A 149 8.64 12.14 6.49
C PRO A 149 8.11 12.66 7.84
N PRO A 150 8.49 13.87 8.29
CA PRO A 150 7.96 14.48 9.50
C PRO A 150 6.42 14.48 9.54
N GLY A 151 5.85 14.10 10.68
CA GLY A 151 4.39 14.08 10.87
C GLY A 151 3.68 12.85 10.29
N THR A 152 4.42 11.85 9.82
CA THR A 152 3.90 10.54 9.40
C THR A 152 4.26 9.46 10.42
N SER A 153 3.58 8.32 10.36
CA SER A 153 3.84 7.17 11.22
C SER A 153 3.63 5.86 10.47
N THR A 154 4.05 4.75 11.09
CA THR A 154 3.74 3.39 10.64
C THR A 154 2.25 3.08 10.55
N ARG A 155 1.37 3.91 11.12
CA ARG A 155 -0.09 3.76 11.06
C ARG A 155 -0.71 4.35 9.80
N ASP A 156 0.03 5.17 9.06
CA ASP A 156 -0.48 5.74 7.81
C ASP A 156 -0.76 4.63 6.81
N VAL A 157 -1.86 4.79 6.06
CA VAL A 157 -2.30 3.85 5.03
C VAL A 157 -2.76 4.58 3.78
N LEU A 158 -2.63 3.90 2.65
CA LEU A 158 -3.48 4.09 1.50
C LEU A 158 -4.54 2.98 1.50
N GLY A 159 -5.78 3.31 1.15
CA GLY A 159 -6.82 2.29 1.07
C GLY A 159 -8.07 2.73 0.33
N VAL A 160 -8.96 1.78 0.07
CA VAL A 160 -10.28 2.00 -0.54
C VAL A 160 -11.37 1.74 0.49
N GLY A 161 -12.23 2.75 0.70
CA GLY A 161 -13.35 2.68 1.64
C GLY A 161 -14.52 1.84 1.15
N VAL A 162 -15.48 1.60 2.03
CA VAL A 162 -16.77 0.99 1.65
C VAL A 162 -17.57 1.83 0.64
N ASP A 163 -17.27 3.13 0.56
CA ASP A 163 -17.77 4.12 -0.40
C ASP A 163 -17.06 4.10 -1.76
N ARG A 164 -16.14 3.13 -1.98
CA ARG A 164 -15.36 2.94 -3.23
C ARG A 164 -14.39 4.07 -3.59
N ARG A 165 -14.08 4.98 -2.67
CA ARG A 165 -13.02 5.98 -2.90
C ARG A 165 -11.69 5.56 -2.30
N ALA A 166 -10.61 5.79 -3.03
CA ALA A 166 -9.26 5.72 -2.51
C ALA A 166 -8.96 6.98 -1.69
N ARG A 167 -8.20 6.84 -0.60
CA ARG A 167 -7.74 7.97 0.23
C ARG A 167 -6.53 7.58 1.09
N LEU A 168 -5.82 8.60 1.57
CA LEU A 168 -4.83 8.48 2.64
C LEU A 168 -5.49 8.60 4.02
N ASP A 169 -5.16 7.73 4.95
CA ASP A 169 -5.64 7.79 6.34
C ASP A 169 -4.56 7.28 7.32
N SER A 170 -4.89 7.20 8.60
CA SER A 170 -4.15 6.50 9.64
C SER A 170 -5.08 5.53 10.33
N LEU A 171 -4.65 4.29 10.51
CA LEU A 171 -5.44 3.27 11.20
C LEU A 171 -4.90 3.00 12.60
N GLU A 172 -5.76 3.20 13.59
CA GLU A 172 -5.47 2.96 15.00
C GLU A 172 -6.06 1.62 15.45
N LEU A 173 -5.32 0.89 16.29
CA LEU A 173 -5.81 -0.32 16.92
C LEU A 173 -6.69 0.06 18.12
N ASP A 174 -7.99 -0.17 17.98
CA ASP A 174 -8.95 -0.18 19.10
C ASP A 174 -9.11 -1.64 19.56
N GLY A 175 -8.34 -2.01 20.59
CA GLY A 175 -8.31 -3.37 21.10
C GLY A 175 -8.13 -3.46 22.61
N SER A 176 -8.69 -4.51 23.21
CA SER A 176 -8.49 -4.83 24.62
C SER A 176 -8.72 -6.31 24.92
N ILE A 177 -8.07 -6.77 25.98
CA ILE A 177 -8.27 -8.07 26.61
C ILE A 177 -9.03 -7.81 27.91
N ARG A 178 -10.17 -8.48 28.09
CA ARG A 178 -11.03 -8.32 29.28
C ARG A 178 -11.20 -9.65 30.00
N THR A 179 -10.92 -9.64 31.29
CA THR A 179 -11.21 -10.74 32.21
C THR A 179 -12.42 -10.37 33.07
N ARG A 180 -12.69 -11.12 34.14
CA ARG A 180 -13.72 -10.75 35.12
C ARG A 180 -13.33 -9.51 35.92
N ASP A 181 -12.05 -9.41 36.27
CA ASP A 181 -11.57 -8.48 37.29
C ASP A 181 -10.73 -7.34 36.70
N ASP A 182 -10.31 -7.45 35.44
CA ASP A 182 -9.35 -6.52 34.84
C ASP A 182 -9.55 -6.34 33.32
N ARG A 183 -8.95 -5.27 32.79
CA ARG A 183 -8.90 -4.94 31.36
C ARG A 183 -7.51 -4.42 30.99
N MET A 184 -6.92 -5.04 29.98
CA MET A 184 -5.63 -4.62 29.40
C MET A 184 -5.86 -4.10 27.97
N PRO A 185 -5.44 -2.87 27.63
CA PRO A 185 -5.38 -2.42 26.23
C PRO A 185 -4.49 -3.34 25.40
N LEU A 186 -4.91 -3.63 24.16
CA LEU A 186 -4.12 -4.44 23.26
C LEU A 186 -3.04 -3.56 22.60
N GLY A 187 -1.78 -3.95 22.73
CA GLY A 187 -0.65 -3.23 22.13
C GLY A 187 -0.36 -3.60 20.68
N GLY A 188 -0.95 -4.68 20.17
CA GLY A 188 -0.71 -5.13 18.82
C GLY A 188 -1.63 -6.23 18.30
N LEU A 189 -1.68 -6.37 16.99
CA LEU A 189 -2.44 -7.41 16.29
C LEU A 189 -1.61 -7.96 15.13
N ASN A 190 -1.27 -9.25 15.18
CA ASN A 190 -0.51 -9.98 14.14
C ASN A 190 0.73 -9.20 13.64
N GLN A 191 1.54 -8.70 14.57
CA GLN A 191 2.69 -7.85 14.27
C GLN A 191 4.00 -8.45 14.77
N TYR A 192 5.08 -8.18 14.04
CA TYR A 192 6.40 -8.71 14.36
C TYR A 192 7.13 -7.93 15.47
N ALA A 193 6.57 -6.85 15.99
CA ALA A 193 7.14 -6.08 17.10
C ALA A 193 6.04 -5.47 17.96
N LEU A 194 6.00 -5.83 19.24
CA LEU A 194 5.07 -5.30 20.23
C LEU A 194 5.70 -4.12 20.98
N PRO A 195 4.91 -3.06 21.29
CA PRO A 195 5.34 -2.03 22.21
C PRO A 195 5.88 -2.61 23.52
N VAL A 196 6.91 -1.99 24.09
CA VAL A 196 7.48 -2.43 25.38
C VAL A 196 6.39 -2.48 26.46
N GLY A 197 6.34 -3.58 27.23
CA GLY A 197 5.37 -3.74 28.32
C GLY A 197 3.94 -4.07 27.88
N SER A 198 3.69 -4.37 26.61
CA SER A 198 2.34 -4.61 26.09
C SER A 198 1.99 -6.09 25.89
N VAL A 199 0.71 -6.33 25.55
CA VAL A 199 0.22 -7.62 25.07
C VAL A 199 -0.27 -7.47 23.63
N GLY A 200 0.15 -8.37 22.74
CA GLY A 200 -0.35 -8.48 21.37
C GLY A 200 -1.24 -9.69 21.17
N ALA A 201 -2.19 -9.60 20.23
CA ALA A 201 -3.03 -10.72 19.81
C ALA A 201 -2.54 -11.27 18.47
N PHE A 202 -2.45 -12.60 18.39
CA PHE A 202 -2.18 -13.33 17.17
C PHE A 202 -3.40 -14.19 16.83
N THR A 203 -3.95 -14.04 15.63
CA THR A 203 -5.13 -14.76 15.16
C THR A 203 -4.73 -15.90 14.22
N SER A 204 -5.70 -16.66 13.73
CA SER A 204 -5.50 -17.63 12.65
C SER A 204 -4.88 -17.04 11.38
N ASP A 205 -4.91 -15.72 11.20
CA ASP A 205 -4.29 -15.05 10.06
C ASP A 205 -2.76 -14.98 10.15
N TRP A 206 -2.15 -15.24 11.32
CA TRP A 206 -0.69 -15.11 11.50
C TRP A 206 0.12 -16.08 10.64
N GLY A 207 -0.33 -17.33 10.51
CA GLY A 207 0.45 -18.42 9.94
C GLY A 207 1.30 -19.16 10.98
N SER A 208 2.38 -19.82 10.52
CA SER A 208 3.17 -20.77 11.32
C SER A 208 4.50 -20.24 11.86
N VAL A 209 4.93 -19.05 11.43
CA VAL A 209 6.21 -18.47 11.83
C VAL A 209 6.23 -18.21 13.34
N SER A 210 7.40 -18.33 13.96
CA SER A 210 7.56 -18.00 15.38
C SER A 210 7.08 -16.58 15.72
N ARG A 211 6.38 -16.45 16.85
CA ARG A 211 5.94 -15.15 17.40
C ARG A 211 7.03 -14.47 18.22
N VAL A 212 8.18 -15.11 18.42
CA VAL A 212 9.27 -14.57 19.27
C VAL A 212 9.78 -13.22 18.78
N ARG A 213 9.77 -12.96 17.46
CA ARG A 213 10.23 -11.68 16.91
C ARG A 213 9.45 -10.49 17.50
N ALA A 214 8.20 -10.72 17.88
CA ALA A 214 7.30 -9.75 18.50
C ALA A 214 7.81 -9.19 19.84
N THR A 215 8.73 -9.88 20.50
CA THR A 215 9.29 -9.49 21.79
C THR A 215 10.71 -8.92 21.69
N CYS A 216 11.17 -8.64 20.46
CA CYS A 216 12.50 -8.13 20.16
C CYS A 216 12.56 -6.61 19.96
N GLY A 217 13.62 -6.00 20.50
CA GLY A 217 13.89 -4.57 20.44
C GLY A 217 13.04 -3.73 21.41
N THR A 218 13.23 -2.41 21.30
CA THR A 218 12.47 -1.40 22.06
C THR A 218 11.64 -0.53 21.12
N ASP A 219 10.83 0.38 21.65
CA ASP A 219 10.01 1.29 20.84
C ASP A 219 10.84 2.29 20.01
N THR A 220 12.13 2.41 20.33
CA THR A 220 13.07 3.35 19.69
C THR A 220 14.30 2.68 19.08
N GLN A 221 14.58 1.41 19.39
CA GLN A 221 15.75 0.68 18.91
C GLN A 221 15.37 -0.73 18.44
N ARG A 222 15.13 -0.87 17.12
CA ARG A 222 14.77 -2.13 16.45
C ARG A 222 15.74 -3.29 16.72
N ALA A 223 17.03 -3.00 16.88
CA ALA A 223 18.10 -4.01 17.03
C ALA A 223 18.42 -4.36 18.49
N ALA A 224 17.71 -3.79 19.47
CA ALA A 224 17.92 -4.18 20.86
C ALA A 224 17.47 -5.64 21.07
N PRO A 225 18.04 -6.37 22.07
CA PRO A 225 17.75 -7.79 22.26
C PRO A 225 16.27 -8.10 22.47
N CYS A 226 15.91 -9.37 22.29
CA CYS A 226 14.61 -9.88 22.72
C CYS A 226 14.55 -9.96 24.24
N THR A 227 13.42 -9.55 24.79
CA THR A 227 13.18 -9.69 26.23
C THR A 227 13.02 -11.15 26.60
N THR A 228 13.47 -11.51 27.80
CA THR A 228 13.23 -12.83 28.39
C THR A 228 12.00 -12.85 29.29
N ASP A 229 11.45 -11.68 29.66
CA ASP A 229 10.20 -11.60 30.41
C ASP A 229 9.02 -11.66 29.43
N THR A 230 8.66 -12.88 29.04
CA THR A 230 7.56 -13.17 28.13
C THR A 230 6.52 -14.07 28.77
N TYR A 231 5.30 -14.05 28.24
CA TYR A 231 4.29 -15.05 28.55
C TYR A 231 3.31 -15.16 27.39
N GLU A 232 2.96 -16.38 27.00
CA GLU A 232 2.01 -16.67 25.94
C GLU A 232 0.76 -17.35 26.52
N VAL A 233 -0.42 -16.92 26.10
CA VAL A 233 -1.71 -17.49 26.51
C VAL A 233 -2.55 -17.76 25.28
N THR A 234 -2.97 -19.01 25.07
CA THR A 234 -3.95 -19.34 24.02
C THR A 234 -5.35 -19.26 24.58
N VAL A 235 -6.18 -18.42 23.96
CA VAL A 235 -7.61 -18.30 24.21
C VAL A 235 -8.37 -18.96 23.07
N ARG A 236 -9.30 -19.87 23.37
CA ARG A 236 -10.17 -20.50 22.38
C ARG A 236 -11.62 -20.39 22.83
N HIS A 237 -12.47 -19.87 21.95
CA HIS A 237 -13.89 -19.64 22.24
C HIS A 237 -14.13 -18.91 23.57
N GLY A 238 -13.32 -17.88 23.85
CA GLY A 238 -13.44 -17.03 25.02
C GLY A 238 -12.90 -17.62 26.34
N ARG A 239 -12.11 -18.70 26.29
CA ARG A 239 -11.48 -19.29 27.47
C ARG A 239 -10.00 -19.57 27.26
N VAL A 240 -9.20 -19.40 28.31
CA VAL A 240 -7.80 -19.86 28.31
C VAL A 240 -7.75 -21.37 28.18
N VAL A 241 -6.95 -21.88 27.23
CA VAL A 241 -6.77 -23.33 27.01
C VAL A 241 -5.34 -23.79 27.23
N SER A 242 -4.36 -22.91 27.09
CA SER A 242 -2.95 -23.20 27.39
C SER A 242 -2.17 -21.91 27.65
N SER A 243 -1.04 -22.05 28.31
CA SER A 243 -0.05 -20.98 28.48
C SER A 243 1.37 -21.53 28.40
N ALA A 244 2.33 -20.65 28.13
CA ALA A 244 3.75 -20.95 28.08
C ALA A 244 4.59 -19.72 28.49
N ASP A 245 5.79 -19.95 29.03
CA ASP A 245 6.70 -18.86 29.42
C ASP A 245 7.35 -18.17 28.22
N THR A 246 7.37 -18.80 27.05
CA THR A 246 7.98 -18.26 25.83
C THR A 246 6.99 -18.25 24.66
N PRO A 247 7.09 -17.28 23.74
CA PRO A 247 6.27 -17.26 22.53
C PRO A 247 6.54 -18.49 21.66
N GLY A 248 5.47 -19.11 21.19
CA GLY A 248 5.55 -20.30 20.35
C GLY A 248 5.64 -20.00 18.86
N SER A 249 5.68 -21.07 18.08
CA SER A 249 5.49 -21.09 16.63
C SER A 249 4.25 -21.92 16.26
N GLY A 250 4.02 -22.11 14.98
CA GLY A 250 2.94 -22.95 14.46
C GLY A 250 1.61 -22.21 14.24
N PRO A 251 0.73 -22.82 13.42
CA PRO A 251 -0.54 -22.22 13.02
C PRO A 251 -1.49 -22.07 14.22
N ILE A 252 -2.31 -21.02 14.17
CA ILE A 252 -3.34 -20.75 15.18
C ILE A 252 -4.68 -21.22 14.62
N ALA A 253 -5.36 -22.10 15.37
CA ALA A 253 -6.65 -22.65 14.94
C ALA A 253 -7.72 -21.55 14.81
N ALA A 254 -8.66 -21.72 13.89
CA ALA A 254 -9.82 -20.84 13.78
C ALA A 254 -10.61 -20.81 15.10
N GLY A 255 -11.08 -19.62 15.49
CA GLY A 255 -11.75 -19.40 16.78
C GLY A 255 -10.80 -19.34 17.99
N SER A 256 -9.49 -19.37 17.75
CA SER A 256 -8.45 -19.15 18.76
C SER A 256 -7.72 -17.83 18.54
N THR A 257 -7.16 -17.31 19.63
CA THR A 257 -6.25 -16.17 19.65
C THR A 257 -5.12 -16.49 20.61
N VAL A 258 -3.88 -16.28 20.17
CA VAL A 258 -2.70 -16.38 21.03
C VAL A 258 -2.33 -14.98 21.48
N LEU A 259 -2.38 -14.75 22.79
CA LEU A 259 -1.94 -13.51 23.42
C LEU A 259 -0.46 -13.65 23.79
N VAL A 260 0.38 -12.76 23.27
CA VAL A 260 1.82 -12.71 23.60
C VAL A 260 2.07 -11.44 24.38
N GLY A 261 2.49 -11.59 25.63
CA GLY A 261 2.88 -10.50 26.51
C GLY A 261 4.40 -10.40 26.64
N ARG A 262 4.88 -9.17 26.80
CA ARG A 262 6.26 -8.86 27.15
C ARG A 262 6.32 -7.89 28.34
N GLU A 263 7.31 -8.08 29.21
CA GLU A 263 7.50 -7.32 30.46
C GLU A 263 6.19 -7.17 31.26
N ALA A 264 5.69 -5.94 31.47
CA ALA A 264 4.44 -5.70 32.19
C ALA A 264 3.24 -6.47 31.59
N GLY A 265 3.20 -6.64 30.27
CA GLY A 265 2.18 -7.45 29.59
C GLY A 265 2.32 -8.94 29.89
N ALA A 266 3.54 -9.45 29.99
CA ALA A 266 3.80 -10.83 30.42
C ALA A 266 3.34 -11.05 31.87
N GLN A 267 3.68 -10.12 32.78
CA GLN A 267 3.23 -10.17 34.17
C GLN A 267 1.72 -10.11 34.31
N TRP A 268 1.04 -9.37 33.43
CA TRP A 268 -0.41 -9.33 33.39
C TRP A 268 -1.01 -10.68 32.95
N LEU A 269 -0.47 -11.28 31.89
CA LEU A 269 -0.95 -12.58 31.39
C LEU A 269 -0.69 -13.74 32.36
N ARG A 270 0.37 -13.71 33.17
CA ARG A 270 0.66 -14.75 34.18
C ARG A 270 -0.43 -14.88 35.25
N LYS A 271 -1.30 -13.89 35.40
CA LYS A 271 -2.45 -13.94 36.31
C LYS A 271 -3.57 -14.85 35.80
N LEU A 272 -3.55 -15.21 34.51
CA LEU A 272 -4.59 -16.02 33.88
C LEU A 272 -4.31 -17.51 34.08
N SER A 273 -5.35 -18.25 34.40
CA SER A 273 -5.34 -19.70 34.58
C SER A 273 -6.16 -20.41 33.50
N SER A 274 -5.87 -21.69 33.26
CA SER A 274 -6.65 -22.52 32.34
C SER A 274 -8.14 -22.50 32.73
N GLY A 275 -9.01 -22.30 31.73
CA GLY A 275 -10.46 -22.20 31.90
C GLY A 275 -10.99 -20.78 32.16
N ASP A 276 -10.12 -19.81 32.49
CA ASP A 276 -10.54 -18.43 32.76
C ASP A 276 -11.26 -17.82 31.55
N PRO A 277 -12.39 -17.12 31.77
CA PRO A 277 -13.08 -16.42 30.70
C PRO A 277 -12.27 -15.18 30.29
N VAL A 278 -11.93 -15.10 29.01
CA VAL A 278 -11.18 -13.99 28.43
C VAL A 278 -11.88 -13.55 27.14
N ALA A 279 -12.26 -12.28 27.08
CA ALA A 279 -12.77 -11.66 25.85
C ALA A 279 -11.65 -10.84 25.22
N VAL A 280 -11.33 -11.11 23.95
CA VAL A 280 -10.39 -10.32 23.16
C VAL A 280 -11.18 -9.55 22.11
N HIS A 281 -11.06 -8.24 22.13
CA HIS A 281 -11.65 -7.34 21.13
C HIS A 281 -10.52 -6.65 20.38
N HIS A 282 -10.63 -6.56 19.06
CA HIS A 282 -9.74 -5.76 18.23
C HIS A 282 -10.43 -5.31 16.96
N ARG A 283 -10.17 -4.08 16.54
CA ARG A 283 -10.48 -3.55 15.21
C ARG A 283 -9.50 -2.44 14.86
N LEU A 284 -9.38 -2.15 13.58
CA LEU A 284 -8.73 -0.92 13.12
C LEU A 284 -9.76 0.17 12.89
N VAL A 285 -9.47 1.38 13.37
CA VAL A 285 -10.33 2.55 13.25
C VAL A 285 -9.60 3.62 12.45
N ALA A 286 -10.30 4.16 11.45
CA ALA A 286 -9.83 5.26 10.63
C ALA A 286 -9.83 6.57 11.43
N ALA A 287 -8.65 7.13 11.67
CA ALA A 287 -8.47 8.30 12.53
C ALA A 287 -8.94 9.60 11.88
N ARG A 288 -8.86 9.73 10.55
CA ARG A 288 -9.22 10.95 9.83
C ARG A 288 -10.58 10.85 9.16
N SER A 289 -10.78 9.84 8.30
CA SER A 289 -12.01 9.74 7.50
C SER A 289 -13.20 9.21 8.30
N HIS A 290 -12.96 8.42 9.34
CA HIS A 290 -13.98 7.63 10.06
C HIS A 290 -14.78 6.68 9.14
N ILE A 291 -14.30 6.42 7.93
CA ILE A 291 -14.93 5.52 6.96
C ILE A 291 -14.32 4.12 7.11
N PRO A 292 -15.13 3.05 7.23
CA PRO A 292 -14.61 1.69 7.19
C PRO A 292 -13.93 1.36 5.86
N TYR A 293 -12.80 0.67 5.93
CA TYR A 293 -12.04 0.25 4.75
C TYR A 293 -12.44 -1.14 4.29
N ARG A 294 -12.56 -1.33 2.97
CA ARG A 294 -12.56 -2.66 2.35
C ARG A 294 -11.13 -3.17 2.20
N PHE A 295 -10.21 -2.27 1.91
CA PHE A 295 -8.81 -2.55 1.67
C PHE A 295 -7.97 -1.41 2.25
N ALA A 296 -6.90 -1.73 2.95
CA ALA A 296 -5.91 -0.76 3.40
C ALA A 296 -4.53 -1.42 3.48
N ILE A 297 -3.49 -0.66 3.17
CA ILE A 297 -2.10 -1.11 3.16
C ILE A 297 -1.17 -0.05 3.74
N GLY A 298 -0.17 -0.50 4.50
CA GLY A 298 0.90 0.34 5.05
C GLY A 298 1.91 0.83 4.02
N GLY A 299 2.75 1.77 4.44
CA GLY A 299 3.71 2.53 3.64
C GLY A 299 3.90 3.91 4.26
N TYR A 300 4.10 4.96 3.46
CA TYR A 300 4.02 6.33 3.97
C TYR A 300 3.66 7.35 2.87
N PRO A 301 2.97 8.46 3.21
CA PRO A 301 2.59 9.45 2.22
C PRO A 301 3.79 10.24 1.71
N VAL A 302 3.78 10.59 0.42
CA VAL A 302 4.80 11.44 -0.23
C VAL A 302 4.19 12.65 -0.92
N LEU A 303 2.90 12.61 -1.27
CA LEU A 303 2.15 13.74 -1.79
C LEU A 303 0.86 13.85 -0.98
N ARG A 304 0.46 15.07 -0.62
CA ARG A 304 -0.83 15.36 -0.01
C ARG A 304 -1.39 16.65 -0.56
N ASP A 305 -2.66 16.65 -0.95
CA ASP A 305 -3.36 17.82 -1.50
C ASP A 305 -2.57 18.53 -2.62
N GLY A 306 -1.95 17.76 -3.51
CA GLY A 306 -1.15 18.22 -4.65
C GLY A 306 0.25 18.74 -4.30
N ALA A 307 0.67 18.67 -3.02
CA ALA A 307 1.96 19.14 -2.54
C ALA A 307 2.84 18.00 -1.99
N PRO A 308 4.14 17.95 -2.34
CA PRO A 308 5.06 17.00 -1.72
C PRO A 308 5.17 17.24 -0.21
N LEU A 309 5.29 16.17 0.58
CA LEU A 309 5.51 16.33 2.01
C LEU A 309 6.85 17.03 2.31
N PRO A 310 6.96 17.80 3.40
CA PRO A 310 8.23 18.36 3.82
C PRO A 310 9.22 17.25 4.20
N GLY A 311 10.51 17.48 3.98
CA GLY A 311 11.57 16.56 4.42
C GLY A 311 11.68 15.25 3.61
N LEU A 312 11.03 15.15 2.44
CA LEU A 312 11.28 14.03 1.53
C LEU A 312 12.75 13.98 1.10
N ASP A 313 13.27 12.77 0.97
CA ASP A 313 14.63 12.56 0.49
C ASP A 313 14.76 12.94 -1.00
N ALA A 314 15.52 13.99 -1.25
CA ALA A 314 15.81 14.52 -2.59
C ALA A 314 17.12 13.96 -3.20
N THR A 315 17.82 13.07 -2.49
CA THR A 315 19.20 12.68 -2.81
C THR A 315 19.37 11.19 -3.08
N THR A 316 18.68 10.31 -2.34
CA THR A 316 18.83 8.87 -2.50
C THR A 316 17.94 8.35 -3.63
N SER A 317 18.53 8.14 -4.80
CA SER A 317 17.86 7.46 -5.90
C SER A 317 17.86 5.95 -5.71
N ALA A 318 16.71 5.32 -5.95
CA ALA A 318 16.59 3.86 -6.02
C ALA A 318 15.40 3.47 -6.91
N VAL A 319 15.28 2.19 -7.25
CA VAL A 319 14.05 1.65 -7.85
C VAL A 319 12.93 1.70 -6.80
N ARG A 320 11.75 2.21 -7.17
CA ARG A 320 10.64 2.51 -6.24
C ARG A 320 9.33 1.93 -6.75
N THR A 321 8.41 1.70 -5.81
CA THR A 321 6.99 1.48 -6.08
C THR A 321 6.19 2.56 -5.34
N ALA A 322 5.14 3.08 -5.98
CA ALA A 322 4.26 4.09 -5.40
C ALA A 322 2.81 3.87 -5.83
N ALA A 323 1.88 4.37 -5.03
CA ALA A 323 0.46 4.40 -5.33
C ALA A 323 -0.07 5.82 -5.17
N GLY A 324 -0.78 6.32 -6.17
CA GLY A 324 -1.31 7.67 -6.27
C GLY A 324 -2.83 7.66 -6.34
N ILE A 325 -3.43 8.74 -5.87
CA ILE A 325 -4.88 8.91 -5.82
C ILE A 325 -5.20 10.21 -6.56
N GLY A 326 -6.05 10.09 -7.58
CA GLY A 326 -6.53 11.21 -8.39
C GLY A 326 -8.06 11.30 -8.37
N ASP A 327 -8.57 12.33 -9.04
CA ASP A 327 -10.00 12.56 -9.27
C ASP A 327 -10.86 12.45 -7.98
N GLY A 328 -10.40 13.09 -6.90
CA GLY A 328 -11.11 13.07 -5.62
C GLY A 328 -11.30 11.66 -5.01
N GLY A 329 -10.39 10.73 -5.30
CA GLY A 329 -10.45 9.35 -4.82
C GLY A 329 -11.09 8.35 -5.78
N HIS A 330 -11.45 8.77 -7.00
CA HIS A 330 -12.04 7.92 -8.02
C HIS A 330 -11.03 7.27 -8.96
N GLU A 331 -9.78 7.72 -8.93
CA GLU A 331 -8.70 7.13 -9.70
C GLU A 331 -7.58 6.66 -8.76
N LEU A 332 -7.09 5.44 -9.01
CA LEU A 332 -5.89 4.91 -8.36
C LEU A 332 -4.82 4.67 -9.42
N ILE A 333 -3.61 5.16 -9.16
CA ILE A 333 -2.45 5.07 -10.07
C ILE A 333 -1.39 4.24 -9.37
N LEU A 334 -1.04 3.08 -9.92
CA LEU A 334 0.01 2.21 -9.37
C LEU A 334 1.25 2.32 -10.25
N LEU A 335 2.39 2.68 -9.66
CA LEU A 335 3.65 2.87 -10.36
C LEU A 335 4.71 1.92 -9.79
N ALA A 336 5.46 1.25 -10.67
CA ALA A 336 6.71 0.59 -10.32
C ALA A 336 7.81 1.01 -11.31
N LEU A 337 8.99 1.33 -10.79
CA LEU A 337 10.16 1.60 -11.61
C LEU A 337 10.81 0.30 -12.08
N ASP A 338 11.42 0.37 -13.26
CA ASP A 338 12.20 -0.71 -13.83
C ASP A 338 13.59 -0.83 -13.18
N GLY A 339 13.99 -2.05 -12.86
CA GLY A 339 15.26 -2.38 -12.23
C GLY A 339 16.32 -2.93 -13.18
N ALA A 340 16.08 -2.94 -14.49
CA ALA A 340 17.06 -3.39 -15.48
C ALA A 340 18.36 -2.58 -15.38
N PRO A 341 19.51 -3.14 -15.83
CA PRO A 341 20.80 -2.47 -15.72
C PRO A 341 20.84 -1.02 -16.24
N ALA A 342 20.03 -0.69 -17.25
CA ALA A 342 19.91 0.65 -17.81
C ALA A 342 19.14 1.65 -16.93
N TYR A 343 18.21 1.18 -16.09
CA TYR A 343 17.27 2.01 -15.32
C TYR A 343 17.42 1.87 -13.80
N ARG A 344 18.31 0.99 -13.33
CA ARG A 344 18.52 0.64 -11.91
C ARG A 344 18.82 1.79 -10.96
N THR A 345 19.19 2.97 -11.47
CA THR A 345 19.42 4.16 -10.64
C THR A 345 18.11 4.71 -10.07
N GLY A 346 17.00 4.56 -10.79
CA GLY A 346 15.66 4.94 -10.35
C GLY A 346 15.53 6.40 -9.93
N MET A 347 14.74 6.66 -8.88
CA MET A 347 14.34 8.00 -8.45
C MET A 347 14.50 8.22 -6.95
N SER A 348 14.74 9.48 -6.58
CA SER A 348 14.56 10.00 -5.21
C SER A 348 13.07 10.12 -4.87
N MET A 349 12.74 10.30 -3.58
CA MET A 349 11.34 10.45 -3.15
C MET A 349 10.72 11.75 -3.65
N THR A 350 11.49 12.83 -3.77
CA THR A 350 11.02 14.08 -4.36
C THR A 350 10.66 13.91 -5.84
N GLU A 351 11.45 13.15 -6.59
CA GLU A 351 11.17 12.83 -8.00
C GLU A 351 9.96 11.91 -8.16
N VAL A 352 9.80 10.93 -7.27
CA VAL A 352 8.57 10.11 -7.23
C VAL A 352 7.35 10.96 -6.97
N ALA A 353 7.38 11.85 -5.97
CA ALA A 353 6.24 12.74 -5.67
C ALA A 353 5.89 13.65 -6.86
N ALA A 354 6.90 14.21 -7.53
CA ALA A 354 6.71 15.01 -8.74
C ALA A 354 6.11 14.19 -9.90
N THR A 355 6.57 12.95 -10.09
CA THR A 355 6.07 12.03 -11.13
C THR A 355 4.64 11.60 -10.85
N MET A 356 4.28 11.26 -9.61
CA MET A 356 2.90 10.91 -9.26
C MET A 356 1.95 12.10 -9.47
N ARG A 357 2.42 13.32 -9.15
CA ARG A 357 1.66 14.54 -9.43
C ARG A 357 1.47 14.78 -10.93
N SER A 358 2.50 14.58 -11.76
CA SER A 358 2.35 14.75 -13.22
C SER A 358 1.43 13.70 -13.85
N LEU A 359 1.32 12.53 -13.23
CA LEU A 359 0.36 11.49 -13.57
C LEU A 359 -1.08 11.80 -13.14
N GLY A 360 -1.32 12.90 -12.42
CA GLY A 360 -2.67 13.33 -12.00
C GLY A 360 -3.03 12.99 -10.56
N SER A 361 -2.06 12.55 -9.74
CA SER A 361 -2.31 12.32 -8.32
C SER A 361 -2.36 13.62 -7.53
N ASP A 362 -3.36 13.76 -6.66
CA ASP A 362 -3.41 14.79 -5.62
C ASP A 362 -2.78 14.27 -4.32
N ASP A 363 -2.96 12.98 -4.02
CA ASP A 363 -2.31 12.28 -2.92
C ASP A 363 -1.45 11.14 -3.46
N ALA A 364 -0.33 10.82 -2.81
CA ALA A 364 0.50 9.69 -3.20
C ALA A 364 1.21 9.07 -2.00
N PHE A 365 1.50 7.78 -2.13
CA PHE A 365 1.95 6.90 -1.08
C PHE A 365 3.11 6.04 -1.57
N SER A 366 4.21 6.07 -0.82
CA SER A 366 5.39 5.25 -1.08
C SER A 366 5.19 3.84 -0.54
N LEU A 367 5.55 2.86 -1.36
CA LEU A 367 5.55 1.43 -1.03
C LEU A 367 7.00 0.92 -1.00
N ASP A 368 7.19 -0.34 -0.63
CA ASP A 368 8.52 -0.94 -0.62
C ASP A 368 9.14 -0.93 -2.03
N GLY A 369 10.46 -0.71 -2.09
CA GLY A 369 11.19 -0.49 -3.33
C GLY A 369 12.35 -1.47 -3.53
N GLY A 370 13.34 -1.06 -4.31
CA GLY A 370 14.50 -1.88 -4.65
C GLY A 370 14.06 -3.18 -5.33
N GLY A 371 14.68 -4.30 -4.94
CA GLY A 371 14.32 -5.63 -5.46
C GLY A 371 12.90 -6.11 -5.10
N SER A 372 12.14 -5.40 -4.27
CA SER A 372 10.71 -5.66 -4.05
C SER A 372 9.83 -5.05 -5.15
N SER A 373 10.36 -4.08 -5.92
CA SER A 373 9.58 -3.32 -6.91
C SER A 373 9.11 -4.23 -8.04
N THR A 374 7.82 -4.49 -8.07
CA THR A 374 7.20 -5.37 -9.08
C THR A 374 5.84 -4.82 -9.46
N LEU A 375 5.59 -4.72 -10.77
CA LEU A 375 4.26 -4.52 -11.36
C LEU A 375 3.92 -5.70 -12.25
N VAL A 376 2.71 -6.22 -12.08
CA VAL A 376 2.17 -7.29 -12.92
C VAL A 376 0.91 -6.83 -13.64
N ALA A 377 0.69 -7.33 -14.85
CA ALA A 377 -0.55 -7.12 -15.59
C ALA A 377 -0.87 -8.36 -16.43
N ARG A 378 -2.17 -8.67 -16.56
CA ARG A 378 -2.66 -9.75 -17.42
C ARG A 378 -2.85 -9.20 -18.83
N ALA A 379 -2.12 -9.75 -19.79
CA ALA A 379 -2.37 -9.45 -21.20
C ALA A 379 -3.78 -9.96 -21.60
N PRO A 380 -4.47 -9.29 -22.54
CA PRO A 380 -5.77 -9.74 -23.04
C PRO A 380 -5.74 -11.21 -23.48
N GLY A 381 -6.64 -12.03 -22.92
CA GLY A 381 -6.75 -13.46 -23.22
C GLY A 381 -5.69 -14.36 -22.55
N ALA A 382 -4.73 -13.81 -21.82
CA ALA A 382 -3.77 -14.61 -21.07
C ALA A 382 -4.41 -15.24 -19.82
N PRO A 383 -4.04 -16.48 -19.45
CA PRO A 383 -4.59 -17.16 -18.28
C PRO A 383 -4.01 -16.64 -16.95
N THR A 384 -2.81 -16.05 -17.00
CA THR A 384 -2.04 -15.58 -15.84
C THR A 384 -1.52 -14.16 -16.07
N VAL A 385 -1.13 -13.47 -15.00
CA VAL A 385 -0.41 -12.19 -15.11
C VAL A 385 1.03 -12.41 -15.59
N SER A 386 1.65 -11.36 -16.14
CA SER A 386 3.09 -11.30 -16.35
C SER A 386 3.69 -10.11 -15.60
N VAL A 387 4.93 -10.27 -15.14
CA VAL A 387 5.75 -9.17 -14.61
C VAL A 387 6.07 -8.23 -15.77
N ARG A 388 5.74 -6.93 -15.62
CA ARG A 388 5.89 -5.91 -16.67
C ARG A 388 7.20 -5.13 -16.56
N ASN A 389 7.67 -4.92 -15.33
CA ASN A 389 8.99 -4.32 -15.08
C ASN A 389 10.06 -5.41 -14.89
N HIS A 390 11.33 -5.00 -14.85
CA HIS A 390 12.43 -5.89 -14.46
C HIS A 390 12.73 -5.75 -12.94
N PRO A 391 12.54 -6.79 -12.12
CA PRO A 391 12.96 -6.76 -10.72
C PRO A 391 14.49 -6.56 -10.61
N SER A 392 14.92 -5.74 -9.65
CA SER A 392 16.36 -5.43 -9.49
C SER A 392 17.22 -6.64 -9.10
N ASP A 393 16.64 -7.58 -8.36
CA ASP A 393 17.31 -8.80 -7.88
C ASP A 393 16.57 -10.02 -8.46
N PRO A 394 16.84 -10.48 -9.69
CA PRO A 394 16.17 -11.66 -10.22
C PRO A 394 16.59 -12.94 -9.47
N PRO A 395 15.67 -13.90 -9.22
CA PRO A 395 14.25 -13.91 -9.61
C PRO A 395 13.37 -12.95 -8.79
N GLU A 396 12.14 -12.68 -9.23
CA GLU A 396 11.17 -11.85 -8.51
C GLU A 396 11.15 -12.16 -7.00
N ARG A 397 11.31 -11.12 -6.17
CA ARG A 397 11.38 -11.27 -4.71
C ARG A 397 10.02 -11.64 -4.13
N ALA A 398 10.03 -12.57 -3.17
CA ALA A 398 8.88 -12.82 -2.32
C ALA A 398 8.69 -11.65 -1.33
N VAL A 399 7.51 -11.03 -1.37
CA VAL A 399 7.14 -9.86 -0.56
C VAL A 399 6.05 -10.21 0.46
N ALA A 400 5.85 -9.33 1.43
CA ALA A 400 4.85 -9.49 2.49
C ALA A 400 3.40 -9.40 1.97
N ASN A 401 3.14 -8.40 1.13
CA ASN A 401 1.84 -8.09 0.57
C ASN A 401 1.96 -7.23 -0.69
N GLY A 402 0.83 -6.86 -1.28
CA GLY A 402 0.74 -6.02 -2.47
C GLY A 402 -0.66 -5.43 -2.66
N ILE A 403 -0.80 -4.64 -3.72
CA ILE A 403 -2.08 -4.06 -4.15
C ILE A 403 -2.52 -4.80 -5.41
N GLY A 404 -3.67 -5.44 -5.35
CA GLY A 404 -4.26 -6.20 -6.45
C GLY A 404 -5.44 -5.45 -7.07
N VAL A 405 -5.46 -5.42 -8.39
CA VAL A 405 -6.56 -4.86 -9.19
C VAL A 405 -7.36 -6.02 -9.77
N PHE A 406 -8.67 -5.99 -9.58
CA PHE A 406 -9.62 -7.00 -10.03
C PHE A 406 -10.62 -6.34 -10.96
N SER A 407 -10.94 -7.00 -12.07
CA SER A 407 -11.98 -6.55 -12.98
C SER A 407 -12.80 -7.74 -13.46
N ALA A 408 -14.12 -7.62 -13.41
CA ALA A 408 -15.01 -8.60 -14.03
C ALA A 408 -15.06 -8.40 -15.55
N THR A 409 -14.86 -9.48 -16.30
CA THR A 409 -15.27 -9.58 -17.72
C THR A 409 -16.76 -9.91 -17.71
N LYS A 410 -17.60 -9.04 -18.31
CA LYS A 410 -19.02 -9.37 -18.50
C LYS A 410 -19.18 -10.59 -19.39
#